data_AF-A0A830BEB6-F1
#
_entry.id   AF-A0A830BEB6-F1
#
_cell.length_a   1.000
_cell.length_b   1.000
_cell.length_c   1.000
_cell.angle_alpha   90.00
_cell.angle_beta   90.00
_cell.angle_gamma   90.00
#
_symmetry.space_group_name_H-M   'P 1'
#
loop_
_entity.id
_entity.type
_entity.pdbx_description
1 polymer ?
#
loop_
_entity_poly.entity_id
_entity_poly.type
_entity_poly.pdbx_seq_one_letter_code
_entity_poly.pdbx_strand_id
1 'polypeptide(L)' 'SQIELKTAPADYRFPTTNQSRHCFTRYIEFHRCTAAKGEESGDCKKFAKYYRSLCPGEWVSGLWGPII' A
#
# COMPACT_ATOMS: atom_id res chain seq x y z
N SER A 1 -10.71 9.93 -23.03
CA SER A 1 -9.82 9.35 -22.01
C SER A 1 -10.51 8.15 -21.39
N GLN A 2 -10.00 6.93 -21.57
CA GLN A 2 -10.60 5.72 -21.01
C GLN A 2 -10.08 5.53 -19.57
N ILE A 3 -10.96 5.62 -18.56
CA ILE A 3 -10.61 5.40 -17.15
C ILE A 3 -10.65 3.89 -16.89
N GLU A 4 -9.51 3.30 -16.53
CA GLU A 4 -9.45 1.88 -16.17
C GLU A 4 -9.71 1.69 -14.67
N LEU A 5 -10.84 1.07 -14.32
CA LEU A 5 -11.22 0.82 -12.94
C LEU A 5 -10.47 -0.40 -12.37
N LYS A 6 -9.31 -0.15 -11.74
CA LYS A 6 -8.47 -1.20 -11.11
C LYS A 6 -8.10 -0.83 -9.68
N THR A 7 -8.30 -1.77 -8.75
CA THR A 7 -7.93 -1.65 -7.33
C THR A 7 -6.91 -2.73 -6.91
N ALA A 8 -6.57 -2.79 -5.62
CA ALA A 8 -5.72 -3.84 -5.05
C ALA A 8 -6.37 -5.23 -5.21
N PRO A 9 -5.60 -6.28 -5.56
CA PRO A 9 -6.12 -7.64 -5.65
C PRO A 9 -6.46 -8.21 -4.28
N ALA A 10 -7.31 -9.24 -4.25
CA ALA A 10 -7.53 -10.04 -3.05
C ALA A 10 -6.24 -10.74 -2.63
N ASP A 11 -5.93 -10.70 -1.34
CA ASP A 11 -4.76 -11.34 -0.74
C ASP A 11 -5.24 -12.42 0.23
N TYR A 12 -5.07 -13.69 -0.15
CA TYR A 12 -5.56 -14.83 0.61
C TYR A 12 -4.92 -14.96 2.01
N ARG A 13 -3.82 -14.23 2.27
CA ARG A 13 -3.24 -14.13 3.63
C ARG A 13 -4.15 -13.38 4.60
N PHE A 14 -5.08 -12.57 4.09
CA PHE A 14 -5.98 -11.72 4.88
C PHE A 14 -7.47 -11.99 4.52
N PRO A 15 -8.01 -13.18 4.87
CA PRO A 15 -9.37 -13.59 4.45
C PRO A 15 -10.50 -12.92 5.27
N THR A 16 -10.17 -12.21 6.35
CA THR A 16 -11.15 -11.60 7.25
C THR A 16 -11.64 -10.25 6.74
N THR A 17 -12.84 -9.83 7.14
CA THR A 17 -13.37 -8.50 6.82
C THR A 17 -12.51 -7.35 7.38
N ASN A 18 -11.82 -7.57 8.50
CA ASN A 18 -10.86 -6.60 9.03
C ASN A 18 -9.60 -6.54 8.14
N GLN A 19 -9.45 -5.45 7.38
CA GLN A 19 -8.35 -5.24 6.44
C GLN A 19 -7.18 -4.41 7.02
N SER A 20 -7.18 -4.08 8.32
CA SER A 20 -6.14 -3.22 8.91
C SER A 20 -4.74 -3.82 8.77
N ARG A 21 -4.59 -5.14 8.97
CA ARG A 21 -3.31 -5.84 8.75
C ARG A 21 -2.89 -5.87 7.29
N HIS A 22 -3.84 -6.01 6.37
CA HIS A 22 -3.56 -6.00 4.93
C HIS A 22 -3.03 -4.63 4.50
N CYS A 23 -3.73 -3.56 4.90
CA CYS A 23 -3.31 -2.19 4.67
C CYS A 23 -1.89 -1.93 5.23
N PHE A 24 -1.64 -2.26 6.50
CA PHE A 24 -0.32 -2.07 7.12
C PHE A 24 0.79 -2.87 6.40
N THR A 25 0.51 -4.11 6.01
CA THR A 25 1.48 -4.94 5.28
C THR A 25 1.87 -4.30 3.95
N ARG A 26 0.90 -3.80 3.17
CA ARG A 26 1.18 -3.13 1.89
C ARG A 26 1.93 -1.82 2.07
N TYR A 27 1.63 -1.08 3.13
CA TYR A 27 2.36 0.14 3.48
C TYR A 27 3.83 -0.16 3.78
N ILE A 28 4.11 -1.16 4.63
CA ILE A 28 5.48 -1.59 4.93
C ILE A 28 6.21 -2.15 3.70
N GLU A 29 5.54 -2.94 2.86
CA GLU A 29 6.13 -3.45 1.60
C GLU A 29 6.57 -2.30 0.67
N PHE A 30 5.78 -1.23 0.58
CA PHE A 30 6.14 -0.04 -0.20
C PHE A 30 7.41 0.62 0.36
N HIS A 31 7.43 0.94 1.66
CA HIS A 31 8.57 1.63 2.27
C HIS A 31 9.85 0.79 2.29
N ARG A 32 9.73 -0.53 2.48
CA ARG A 32 10.88 -1.45 2.34
C ARG A 32 11.39 -1.49 0.91
N CYS A 33 10.50 -1.45 -0.08
CA CYS A 33 10.88 -1.43 -1.48
C CYS A 33 11.61 -0.13 -1.83
N THR A 34 11.09 1.03 -1.41
CA THR A 34 11.74 2.32 -1.67
C THR A 34 13.07 2.46 -0.96
N ALA A 35 13.19 1.98 0.29
CA ALA A 35 14.46 1.97 1.02
C ALA A 35 15.52 1.08 0.36
N ALA A 36 15.13 -0.06 -0.21
CA ALA A 36 16.07 -1.00 -0.82
C ALA A 36 16.45 -0.65 -2.27
N LYS A 37 15.51 -0.12 -3.06
CA LYS A 37 15.67 0.09 -4.51
C LYS A 37 15.71 1.55 -4.95
N GLY A 38 15.42 2.49 -4.04
CA GLY A 38 15.19 3.89 -4.38
C GLY A 38 13.77 4.15 -4.90
N GLU A 39 13.31 5.39 -4.73
CA GLU A 39 11.94 5.84 -5.06
C GLU A 39 11.64 5.78 -6.58
N GLU A 40 12.68 5.86 -7.40
CA GLU A 40 12.63 5.82 -8.86
C GLU A 40 12.34 4.42 -9.43
N SER A 41 12.45 3.37 -8.61
CA SER A 41 12.18 2.00 -9.07
C SER A 41 10.68 1.84 -9.36
N GLY A 42 10.33 1.73 -10.65
CA GLY A 42 8.95 1.48 -11.11
C GLY A 42 8.32 0.25 -10.44
N ASP A 43 9.13 -0.68 -9.94
CA ASP A 43 8.71 -1.86 -9.19
C ASP A 43 7.96 -1.53 -7.89
N CYS A 44 8.27 -0.41 -7.23
CA CYS A 44 7.66 -0.04 -5.95
C CYS A 44 6.30 0.66 -6.14
N LYS A 45 6.02 1.21 -7.33
CA LYS A 45 4.77 1.90 -7.65
C LYS A 45 3.53 1.02 -7.49
N LYS A 46 3.66 -0.31 -7.69
CA LYS A 46 2.57 -1.27 -7.48
C LYS A 46 2.13 -1.31 -6.01
N PHE A 47 3.07 -1.36 -5.08
CA PHE A 47 2.79 -1.36 -3.64
C PHE A 47 2.19 -0.02 -3.23
N ALA A 48 2.69 1.06 -3.84
CA ALA A 48 2.16 2.40 -3.65
C ALA A 48 0.68 2.53 -4.05
N LYS A 49 0.30 1.90 -5.16
CA LYS A 49 -1.12 1.81 -5.57
C LYS A 49 -1.94 1.01 -4.56
N TYR A 50 -1.43 -0.14 -4.11
CA TYR A 50 -2.19 -1.03 -3.23
C TYR A 50 -2.46 -0.44 -1.85
N TYR A 51 -1.45 0.10 -1.16
CA TYR A 51 -1.70 0.66 0.17
C TYR A 51 -2.60 1.89 0.09
N ARG A 52 -2.51 2.73 -0.95
CA ARG A 52 -3.42 3.88 -1.14
C ARG A 52 -4.86 3.46 -1.43
N SER A 53 -5.09 2.30 -2.04
CA SER A 53 -6.43 1.76 -2.26
C SER A 53 -7.02 1.08 -1.03
N LEU A 54 -6.19 0.59 -0.11
CA LEU A 54 -6.62 -0.19 1.07
C LEU A 54 -6.69 0.65 2.35
N CYS A 55 -5.80 1.62 2.50
CA CYS A 55 -5.61 2.36 3.75
C CYS A 55 -6.41 3.67 3.79
N PRO A 56 -7.03 4.00 4.92
CA PRO A 56 -7.50 5.36 5.18
C PRO A 56 -6.34 6.37 5.06
N GLY A 57 -6.60 7.52 4.44
CA GLY A 57 -5.58 8.57 4.27
C GLY A 57 -5.00 9.06 5.60
N GLU A 58 -5.82 9.10 6.64
CA GLU A 58 -5.42 9.50 8.00
C GLU A 58 -4.36 8.56 8.60
N TRP A 59 -4.39 7.27 8.26
CA TRP A 59 -3.41 6.32 8.80
C TRP A 59 -2.05 6.52 8.15
N VAL A 60 -2.05 6.73 6.84
CA VAL A 60 -0.83 6.99 6.06
C VAL A 60 -0.17 8.30 6.52
N SER A 61 -0.95 9.38 6.63
CA SER A 61 -0.41 10.71 6.94
C SER A 61 -0.17 10.94 8.43
N GLY A 62 -1.04 10.43 9.30
CA GLY A 62 -1.05 10.77 10.71
C GLY A 62 -0.46 9.71 11.63
N LEU A 63 -0.84 8.44 11.43
CA LEU A 63 -0.46 7.38 12.37
C LEU A 63 0.87 6.71 12.01
N TRP A 64 1.16 6.49 10.73
CA TRP A 64 2.31 5.71 10.31
C TRP A 64 3.40 6.52 9.62
N GLY A 65 3.05 7.63 8.96
CA GLY A 65 4.00 8.57 8.36
C GLY A 65 5.12 9.05 9.28
N PRO A 66 4.90 9.35 10.58
CA PRO A 66 5.98 9.76 11.48
C PRO A 66 6.81 8.59 12.05
N ILE A 67 6.41 7.34 11.82
CA ILE A 67 7.03 6.13 12.40
C ILE A 67 7.95 5.42 11.39
N ILE A 68 7.80 5.70 10.10
CA ILE A 68 8.58 5.13 8.99
C ILE A 68 9.44 6.20 8.33
#